data_AF-A0A380FGK9-F1
#
_entry.id   AF-A0A380FGK9-F1
#
_cell.length_a   1.000
_cell.length_b   1.000
_cell.length_c   1.000
_cell.angle_alpha   90.00
_cell.angle_beta   90.00
_cell.angle_gamma   90.00
#
_symmetry.space_group_name_H-M   'P 1'
#
loop_
_entity.id
_entity.type
_entity.pdbx_description
1 polymer ?
#
loop_
_entity_poly.entity_id
_entity_poly.type
_entity_poly.pdbx_seq_one_letter_code
_entity_poly.pdbx_strand_id
1 'polypeptide(L)'
;MLVVKIKKKYKKTSEKIVDNVKERKDEFEKEEKAFDKSEAQYKKGQKHIDNIENKQKQKMVKKLDKAQLDKYKAHKKYADAYDDVLKKEKAMFEYTSGDNVEQSQIDKKSKEVSESYKKMNEAFKKYSDTVKKVKDEKQQVDTIS
;
A
#
# COMPACT_ATOMS: atom_id res chain seq x y z
N MET A 1 -21.75 23.34 30.95
CA MET A 1 -20.53 23.83 30.24
C MET A 1 -19.48 22.76 29.93
N LEU A 2 -19.22 21.80 30.84
CA LEU A 2 -18.16 20.80 30.68
C LEU A 2 -18.39 19.83 29.50
N VAL A 3 -19.62 19.31 29.37
CA VAL A 3 -20.04 18.42 28.26
C VAL A 3 -19.90 19.08 26.88
N VAL A 4 -20.22 20.38 26.78
CA VAL A 4 -20.11 21.15 25.52
C VAL A 4 -18.64 21.36 25.11
N LYS A 5 -17.76 21.64 26.07
CA LYS A 5 -16.31 21.75 25.81
C LYS A 5 -15.71 20.42 25.35
N ILE A 6 -16.16 19.30 25.93
CA ILE A 6 -15.73 17.95 25.54
C ILE A 6 -16.19 17.64 24.10
N LYS A 7 -17.48 17.83 23.78
CA LYS A 7 -18.00 17.63 22.41
C LYS A 7 -17.26 18.45 21.36
N LYS A 8 -16.97 19.73 21.64
CA LYS A 8 -16.22 20.61 20.74
C LYS A 8 -14.77 20.13 20.53
N LYS A 9 -14.13 19.59 21.56
CA LYS A 9 -12.78 19.00 21.47
C LYS A 9 -12.79 17.71 20.62
N TYR A 10 -13.79 16.84 20.80
CA TYR A 10 -13.96 15.62 20.00
C TYR A 10 -14.16 15.91 18.52
N LYS A 11 -15.04 16.86 18.19
CA LYS A 11 -15.29 17.27 16.81
C LYS A 11 -14.02 17.79 16.14
N LYS A 12 -13.31 18.71 16.80
CA LYS A 12 -12.04 19.26 16.30
C LYS A 12 -10.95 18.19 16.12
N THR A 13 -10.86 17.21 17.03
CA THR A 13 -9.92 16.09 16.90
C THR A 13 -10.29 15.20 15.71
N SER A 14 -11.57 14.92 15.52
CA SER A 14 -12.04 14.08 14.41
C SER A 14 -11.79 14.76 13.06
N GLU A 15 -12.06 16.06 12.94
CA GLU A 15 -11.73 16.87 11.75
C GLU A 15 -10.23 16.77 11.40
N LYS A 16 -9.35 16.97 12.40
CA LYS A 16 -7.89 16.82 12.20
C LYS A 16 -7.47 15.44 11.71
N ILE A 17 -8.14 14.38 12.18
CA ILE A 17 -7.82 13.02 11.76
C ILE A 17 -8.30 12.77 10.32
N VAL A 18 -9.48 13.28 9.96
CA VAL A 18 -9.97 13.23 8.58
C VAL A 18 -9.02 13.97 7.63
N ASP A 19 -8.54 15.16 8.03
CA ASP A 19 -7.55 15.91 7.27
C ASP A 19 -6.24 15.13 7.14
N ASN A 20 -5.75 14.52 8.22
CA ASN A 20 -4.54 13.69 8.18
C ASN A 20 -4.70 12.46 7.28
N VAL A 21 -5.87 11.83 7.26
CA VAL A 21 -6.15 10.72 6.33
C VAL A 21 -6.07 11.19 4.88
N LYS A 22 -6.56 12.40 4.59
CA LYS A 22 -6.45 13.00 3.25
C LYS A 22 -4.99 13.29 2.88
N GLU A 23 -4.22 13.89 3.77
CA GLU A 23 -2.78 14.15 3.54
C GLU A 23 -2.01 12.84 3.27
N ARG A 24 -2.27 11.79 4.07
CA ARG A 24 -1.68 10.46 3.87
C ARG A 24 -2.04 9.88 2.51
N LYS A 25 -3.29 10.03 2.08
CA LYS A 25 -3.74 9.58 0.77
C LYS A 25 -3.03 10.33 -0.36
N ASP A 26 -2.98 11.66 -0.28
CA ASP A 26 -2.36 12.49 -1.30
C ASP A 26 -0.86 12.17 -1.47
N GLU A 27 -0.16 11.89 -0.37
CA GLU A 27 1.25 11.47 -0.41
C GLU A 27 1.40 10.06 -1.01
N PHE A 28 0.53 9.13 -0.63
CA PHE A 28 0.56 7.76 -1.12
C PHE A 28 0.25 7.67 -2.62
N GLU A 29 -0.64 8.51 -3.15
CA GLU A 29 -0.89 8.61 -4.59
C GLU A 29 0.36 9.03 -5.39
N LYS A 30 1.30 9.77 -4.79
CA LYS A 30 2.58 10.09 -5.44
C LYS A 30 3.44 8.84 -5.55
N GLU A 31 3.44 7.98 -4.53
CA GLU A 31 4.13 6.69 -4.56
C GLU A 31 3.54 5.78 -5.65
N GLU A 32 2.21 5.65 -5.74
CA GLU A 32 1.55 4.86 -6.78
C GLU A 32 1.92 5.36 -8.19
N LYS A 33 1.89 6.68 -8.43
CA LYS A 33 2.30 7.27 -9.70
C LYS A 33 3.78 7.01 -10.02
N ALA A 34 4.65 6.99 -9.01
CA ALA A 34 6.06 6.65 -9.19
C ALA A 34 6.23 5.16 -9.54
N PHE A 35 5.46 4.27 -8.90
CA PHE A 35 5.44 2.85 -9.21
C PHE A 35 4.93 2.55 -10.61
N ASP A 36 3.84 3.20 -11.06
CA ASP A 36 3.32 3.06 -12.41
C ASP A 36 4.34 3.50 -13.48
N LYS A 37 5.00 4.64 -13.24
CA LYS A 37 6.08 5.12 -14.12
C LYS A 37 7.24 4.13 -14.15
N SER A 38 7.63 3.59 -13.00
CA SER A 38 8.71 2.61 -12.87
C SER A 38 8.38 1.31 -13.61
N GLU A 39 7.16 0.79 -13.48
CA GLU A 39 6.68 -0.39 -14.20
C GLU A 39 6.67 -0.15 -15.71
N ALA A 40 6.17 1.01 -16.15
CA ALA A 40 6.13 1.37 -17.57
C ALA A 40 7.52 1.45 -18.20
N GLN A 41 8.50 2.05 -17.51
CA GLN A 41 9.89 2.08 -17.98
C GLN A 41 10.52 0.69 -17.96
N TYR A 42 10.27 -0.10 -16.91
CA TYR A 42 10.78 -1.47 -16.81
C TYR A 42 10.33 -2.34 -17.98
N LYS A 43 9.03 -2.29 -18.34
CA LYS A 43 8.45 -3.02 -19.47
C LYS A 43 9.09 -2.68 -20.83
N LYS A 44 9.69 -1.50 -20.99
CA LYS A 44 10.46 -1.19 -22.21
C LYS A 44 11.74 -2.01 -22.29
N GLY A 45 12.45 -2.17 -21.17
CA GLY A 45 13.68 -2.97 -21.08
C GLY A 45 13.46 -4.47 -21.30
N GLN A 46 12.28 -4.99 -20.91
CA GLN A 46 11.93 -6.41 -21.06
C GLN A 46 12.09 -6.96 -22.48
N LYS A 47 11.84 -6.11 -23.49
CA LYS A 47 11.93 -6.49 -24.91
C LYS A 47 13.32 -6.94 -25.34
N HIS A 48 14.35 -6.60 -24.57
CA HIS A 48 15.75 -6.94 -24.88
C HIS A 48 16.22 -8.24 -24.21
N ILE A 49 15.41 -8.85 -23.33
CA ILE A 49 15.80 -10.07 -22.61
C ILE A 49 16.07 -11.23 -23.57
N ASP A 50 15.29 -11.33 -24.65
CA ASP A 50 15.46 -12.40 -25.64
C ASP A 50 16.73 -12.24 -26.50
N ASN A 51 17.32 -11.04 -26.54
CA ASN A 51 18.56 -10.74 -27.25
C ASN A 51 19.82 -11.15 -26.46
N ILE A 52 19.68 -11.63 -25.23
CA ILE A 52 20.81 -12.08 -24.41
C ILE A 52 21.34 -13.40 -24.99
N GLU A 53 22.55 -13.36 -25.55
CA GLU A 53 23.19 -14.51 -26.20
C GLU A 53 23.49 -15.65 -25.22
N ASN A 54 24.05 -15.31 -24.05
CA ASN A 54 24.33 -16.30 -23.01
C ASN A 54 23.02 -16.87 -22.45
N LYS A 55 22.70 -18.12 -22.80
CA LYS A 55 21.44 -18.79 -22.42
C LYS A 55 21.25 -18.94 -20.91
N GLN A 56 22.33 -19.10 -20.14
CA GLN A 56 22.23 -19.18 -18.69
C GLN A 56 21.88 -17.81 -18.11
N LYS A 57 22.56 -16.75 -18.56
CA LYS A 57 22.27 -15.37 -18.17
C LYS A 57 20.85 -14.96 -18.57
N GLN A 58 20.42 -15.31 -19.78
CA GLN A 58 19.05 -15.09 -20.25
C GLN A 58 18.00 -15.75 -19.33
N LYS A 59 18.21 -17.01 -18.92
CA LYS A 59 17.30 -17.70 -17.99
C LYS A 59 17.22 -17.00 -16.63
N MET A 60 18.35 -16.52 -16.10
CA MET A 60 18.37 -15.79 -14.82
C MET A 60 17.70 -14.42 -14.94
N VAL A 61 17.96 -13.68 -16.01
CA VAL A 61 17.28 -12.40 -16.28
C VAL A 61 15.77 -12.60 -16.43
N LYS A 62 15.30 -13.71 -17.02
CA LYS A 62 13.86 -14.04 -17.05
C LYS A 62 13.27 -14.32 -15.65
N LYS A 63 14.04 -14.87 -14.71
CA LYS A 63 13.59 -15.05 -13.32
C LYS A 63 13.52 -13.71 -12.58
N LEU A 64 14.55 -12.87 -12.73
CA LEU A 64 14.56 -11.51 -12.21
C LEU A 64 13.39 -10.69 -12.78
N ASP A 65 13.10 -10.84 -14.07
CA ASP A 65 11.98 -10.21 -14.75
C ASP A 65 10.64 -10.56 -14.11
N LYS A 66 10.40 -11.86 -13.96
CA LYS A 66 9.21 -12.35 -13.26
C LYS A 66 9.13 -11.82 -11.82
N ALA A 67 10.23 -11.82 -11.08
CA ALA A 67 10.27 -11.30 -9.72
C ALA A 67 9.93 -9.80 -9.66
N GLN A 68 10.41 -8.99 -10.60
CA GLN A 68 10.10 -7.57 -10.67
C GLN A 68 8.62 -7.34 -11.02
N LEU A 69 8.06 -8.08 -11.98
CA LEU A 69 6.63 -8.00 -12.31
C LEU A 69 5.74 -8.42 -11.13
N ASP A 70 6.14 -9.46 -10.39
CA ASP A 70 5.45 -9.90 -9.19
C ASP A 70 5.52 -8.82 -8.09
N LYS A 71 6.65 -8.10 -7.97
CA LYS A 71 6.79 -6.95 -7.06
C LYS A 71 5.81 -5.83 -7.38
N TYR A 72 5.67 -5.43 -8.65
CA TYR A 72 4.70 -4.40 -9.04
C TYR A 72 3.25 -4.82 -8.72
N LYS A 73 2.88 -6.07 -9.02
CA LYS A 73 1.56 -6.61 -8.68
C LYS A 73 1.32 -6.65 -7.16
N ALA A 74 2.34 -7.02 -6.38
CA ALA A 74 2.24 -7.08 -4.93
C ALA A 74 2.13 -5.68 -4.31
N HIS A 75 2.87 -4.70 -4.84
CA HIS A 75 2.75 -3.30 -4.45
C HIS A 75 1.35 -2.77 -4.69
N LYS A 76 0.77 -3.00 -5.88
CA LYS A 76 -0.61 -2.60 -6.18
C LYS A 76 -1.63 -3.16 -5.18
N LYS A 77 -1.51 -4.45 -4.84
CA LYS A 77 -2.38 -5.06 -3.81
C LYS A 77 -2.20 -4.46 -2.42
N TYR A 78 -0.96 -4.11 -2.07
CA TYR A 78 -0.67 -3.39 -0.83
C TYR A 78 -1.27 -1.98 -0.85
N ALA A 79 -1.15 -1.26 -1.95
CA ALA A 79 -1.72 0.05 -2.16
C ALA A 79 -3.25 0.05 -2.04
N ASP A 80 -3.93 -0.89 -2.71
CA ASP A 80 -5.37 -1.09 -2.60
C ASP A 80 -5.82 -1.35 -1.14
N ALA A 81 -5.04 -2.16 -0.41
CA ALA A 81 -5.34 -2.47 0.99
C ALA A 81 -5.06 -1.28 1.94
N TYR A 82 -4.05 -0.44 1.64
CA TYR A 82 -3.78 0.79 2.38
C TYR A 82 -4.89 1.83 2.16
N ASP A 83 -5.37 2.00 0.93
CA ASP A 83 -6.51 2.90 0.64
C ASP A 83 -7.80 2.44 1.34
N ASP A 84 -8.05 1.12 1.44
CA ASP A 84 -9.17 0.57 2.21
C ASP A 84 -9.08 0.91 3.72
N VAL A 85 -7.87 0.84 4.31
CA VAL A 85 -7.62 1.28 5.68
C VAL A 85 -7.98 2.76 5.84
N LEU A 86 -7.44 3.63 4.98
CA LEU A 86 -7.68 5.07 5.03
C LEU A 86 -9.17 5.40 4.91
N LYS A 87 -9.89 4.74 3.99
CA LYS A 87 -11.34 4.90 3.83
C LYS A 87 -12.10 4.53 5.09
N LYS A 88 -11.74 3.44 5.76
CA LYS A 88 -12.39 2.98 7.00
C LYS A 88 -12.06 3.85 8.20
N GLU A 89 -10.81 4.31 8.32
CA GLU A 89 -10.43 5.30 9.32
C GLU A 89 -11.27 6.56 9.17
N LYS A 90 -11.30 7.14 7.96
CA LYS A 90 -12.13 8.31 7.66
C LYS A 90 -13.60 8.09 8.01
N ALA A 91 -14.19 6.98 7.57
CA ALA A 91 -15.59 6.65 7.86
C ALA A 91 -15.88 6.43 9.36
N MET A 92 -14.89 6.03 10.15
CA MET A 92 -15.00 5.93 11.60
C MET A 92 -14.98 7.33 12.25
N PHE A 93 -14.02 8.17 11.88
CA PHE A 93 -13.87 9.51 12.46
C PHE A 93 -14.96 10.48 12.03
N GLU A 94 -15.44 10.40 10.79
CA GLU A 94 -16.62 11.16 10.34
C GLU A 94 -17.84 10.78 11.17
N TYR A 95 -18.04 9.48 11.43
CA TYR A 95 -19.16 9.01 12.25
C TYR A 95 -19.07 9.50 13.70
N THR A 96 -17.90 9.38 14.35
CA THR A 96 -17.72 9.80 15.75
C THR A 96 -17.74 11.32 15.93
N SER A 97 -17.59 12.10 14.86
CA SER A 97 -17.74 13.55 14.87
C SER A 97 -19.18 14.05 14.81
N GLY A 98 -20.15 13.17 14.54
CA GLY A 98 -21.58 13.49 14.44
C GLY A 98 -22.26 13.70 15.79
N ASP A 99 -23.50 14.19 15.76
CA ASP A 99 -24.26 14.51 16.98
C ASP A 99 -24.96 13.29 17.62
N ASN A 100 -25.28 12.27 16.80
CA ASN A 100 -25.99 11.05 17.20
C ASN A 100 -25.09 9.82 17.01
N VAL A 101 -24.19 9.60 17.98
CA VAL A 101 -23.21 8.53 17.94
C VAL A 101 -23.61 7.40 18.87
N GLU A 102 -23.87 6.22 18.31
CA GLU A 102 -24.11 4.99 19.06
C GLU A 102 -22.83 4.16 19.25
N GLN A 103 -22.63 3.64 20.47
CA GLN A 103 -21.48 2.80 20.81
C GLN A 103 -21.39 1.54 19.95
N SER A 104 -22.52 0.89 19.65
CA SER A 104 -22.58 -0.32 18.81
C SER A 104 -21.99 -0.09 17.42
N GLN A 105 -22.22 1.09 16.83
CA GLN A 105 -21.66 1.46 15.54
C GLN A 105 -20.19 1.84 15.63
N ILE A 106 -19.75 2.45 16.75
CA ILE A 106 -18.32 2.66 17.02
C ILE A 106 -17.60 1.32 17.06
N ASP A 107 -18.14 0.33 17.78
CA ASP A 107 -17.54 -0.99 17.93
C ASP A 107 -17.45 -1.70 16.57
N LYS A 108 -18.52 -1.63 15.76
CA LYS A 108 -18.55 -2.17 14.40
C LYS A 108 -17.47 -1.53 13.51
N LYS A 109 -17.40 -0.20 13.45
CA LYS A 109 -16.42 0.53 12.64
C LYS A 109 -14.99 0.28 13.11
N SER A 110 -14.77 0.19 14.43
CA SER A 110 -13.47 -0.15 15.02
C SER A 110 -13.01 -1.55 14.61
N LYS A 111 -13.94 -2.51 14.55
CA LYS A 111 -13.67 -3.87 14.06
C LYS A 111 -13.32 -3.86 12.57
N GLU A 112 -14.06 -3.12 11.75
CA GLU A 112 -13.79 -2.98 10.31
C GLU A 112 -12.40 -2.37 10.04
N VAL A 113 -12.03 -1.32 10.78
CA VAL A 113 -10.67 -0.72 10.74
C VAL A 113 -9.62 -1.76 11.13
N SER A 114 -9.82 -2.46 12.24
CA SER A 114 -8.88 -3.48 12.72
C SER A 114 -8.68 -4.62 11.71
N GLU A 115 -9.75 -5.08 11.08
CA GLU A 115 -9.68 -6.10 10.03
C GLU A 115 -9.00 -5.59 8.75
N SER A 116 -9.20 -4.33 8.37
CA SER A 116 -8.51 -3.73 7.23
C SER A 116 -7.00 -3.65 7.46
N TYR A 117 -6.56 -3.29 8.67
CA TYR A 117 -5.14 -3.29 9.03
C TYR A 117 -4.51 -4.68 8.96
N LYS A 118 -5.22 -5.74 9.37
CA LYS A 118 -4.74 -7.13 9.22
C LYS A 118 -4.50 -7.47 7.75
N LYS A 119 -5.47 -7.16 6.86
CA LYS A 119 -5.34 -7.39 5.42
C LYS A 119 -4.20 -6.59 4.79
N MET A 120 -4.06 -5.32 5.17
CA MET A 120 -2.96 -4.46 4.74
C MET A 120 -1.60 -5.02 5.17
N ASN A 121 -1.46 -5.48 6.41
CA ASN A 121 -0.22 -6.09 6.91
C ASN A 121 0.14 -7.38 6.15
N GLU A 122 -0.84 -8.22 5.84
CA GLU A 122 -0.62 -9.41 5.00
C GLU A 122 -0.19 -9.06 3.58
N ALA A 123 -0.82 -8.04 2.97
CA ALA A 123 -0.43 -7.54 1.65
C ALA A 123 0.98 -6.94 1.67
N PHE A 124 1.31 -6.16 2.70
CA PHE A 124 2.64 -5.59 2.90
C PHE A 124 3.71 -6.67 3.06
N LYS A 125 3.43 -7.74 3.84
CA LYS A 125 4.34 -8.86 3.99
C LYS A 125 4.64 -9.52 2.64
N LYS A 126 3.61 -9.79 1.85
CA LYS A 126 3.76 -10.34 0.49
C LYS A 126 4.58 -9.41 -0.41
N TYR A 127 4.33 -8.11 -0.35
CA TYR A 127 5.14 -7.12 -1.07
C TYR A 127 6.61 -7.16 -0.62
N SER A 128 6.89 -7.14 0.68
CA SER A 128 8.24 -7.24 1.23
C SER A 128 8.97 -8.52 0.77
N ASP A 129 8.28 -9.66 0.75
CA ASP A 129 8.83 -10.92 0.25
C ASP A 129 9.21 -10.82 -1.23
N THR A 130 8.41 -10.14 -2.06
CA THR A 130 8.76 -9.90 -3.47
C THR A 130 9.96 -8.96 -3.63
N VAL A 131 10.11 -7.95 -2.78
CA VAL A 131 11.28 -7.06 -2.78
C VAL A 131 12.54 -7.87 -2.46
N LYS A 132 12.49 -8.74 -1.46
CA LYS A 132 13.61 -9.64 -1.13
C LYS A 132 13.94 -10.56 -2.30
N LYS A 133 12.94 -11.18 -2.92
CA LYS A 133 13.14 -12.05 -4.08
C LYS A 133 13.80 -11.31 -5.25
N VAL A 134 13.40 -10.08 -5.55
CA VAL A 134 14.06 -9.26 -6.57
C VAL A 134 15.54 -9.05 -6.26
N LYS A 135 15.87 -8.76 -5.00
CA LYS A 135 17.26 -8.60 -4.55
C LYS A 135 18.06 -9.88 -4.77
N ASP A 136 17.51 -11.02 -4.38
CA ASP A 136 18.18 -12.33 -4.49
C ASP A 136 18.41 -12.72 -5.96
N GLU A 137 17.39 -12.56 -6.82
CA GLU A 137 17.51 -12.84 -8.27
C GLU A 137 18.48 -11.87 -8.95
N LYS A 138 18.51 -10.60 -8.53
CA LYS A 138 19.47 -9.61 -9.04
C LYS A 138 20.91 -10.01 -8.70
N GLN A 139 21.15 -10.42 -7.46
CA GLN A 139 22.47 -10.89 -7.05
C GLN A 139 22.91 -12.11 -7.87
N GLN A 140 22.02 -13.06 -8.14
CA GLN A 140 22.34 -14.21 -9.00
C GLN A 140 22.76 -13.80 -10.42
N VAL A 141 22.03 -12.87 -11.03
CA VAL A 141 22.37 -12.33 -12.36
C VAL A 141 23.73 -11.63 -12.35
N ASP A 142 24.01 -10.82 -11.32
CA ASP A 142 25.23 -10.02 -11.22
C ASP A 142 26.48 -10.89 -10.91
N THR A 143 26.31 -12.06 -10.30
CA THR A 143 27.41 -13.00 -9.99
C THR A 143 27.84 -13.90 -11.15
N ILE A 144 27.14 -13.87 -12.29
CA ILE A 144 27.54 -14.61 -13.49
C ILE A 144 28.17 -13.67 -14.51
N SER A 145 29.47 -13.85 -14.70
CA SER A 145 30.28 -13.27 -15.78
C SER A 145 29.77 -13.73 -17.14
#